data_AF-A0A955C8R8-F1
#
_entry.id   AF-A0A955C8R8-F1
#
_cell.length_a   1.000
_cell.length_b   1.000
_cell.length_c   1.000
_cell.angle_alpha   90.00
_cell.angle_beta   90.00
_cell.angle_gamma   90.00
#
_symmetry.space_group_name_H-M   'P 1'
#
loop_
_entity.id
_entity.type
_entity.pdbx_description
1 polymer ?
#
loop_
_entity_poly.entity_id
_entity_poly.type
_entity_poly.pdbx_seq_one_letter_code
_entity_poly.pdbx_strand_id
1 'polypeptide(L)'
;MGTTKAGSSNRGLIIGVVCVALVAAGGLFAATTGLFGGADEQLASGDTDKVMNALSSIDNEKFASADNRDARAKALDTLKNSSIESVFDRMRSDDLTEEQRDKLRENMGQLMREDMERKVDEYLSAPETDKQAIMDRHIDEMVAFRDKMRAYRDKHKDDPEAEKEQQERRQNWTRPTTQQRKERMESRNPEKMAQMMRYWPKMMARAKERGINMGWGPGGGRRGGGKDK
;
A
#
# COMPACT_ATOMS: atom_id res chain seq x y z
N MET A 1 -55.28 -34.73 -32.96
CA MET A 1 -55.78 -35.97 -32.35
C MET A 1 -54.95 -36.26 -31.10
N GLY A 2 -55.61 -36.33 -29.92
CA GLY A 2 -55.10 -36.75 -28.58
C GLY A 2 -54.06 -35.83 -27.92
N THR A 3 -54.29 -34.99 -26.89
CA THR A 3 -54.76 -35.17 -25.47
C THR A 3 -54.00 -36.27 -24.74
N THR A 4 -53.24 -36.03 -23.66
CA THR A 4 -53.64 -35.64 -22.26
C THR A 4 -52.42 -35.05 -21.48
N LYS A 5 -52.53 -33.99 -20.64
CA LYS A 5 -52.96 -33.91 -19.20
C LYS A 5 -52.02 -34.71 -18.26
N ALA A 6 -51.55 -34.33 -17.07
CA ALA A 6 -51.72 -33.29 -16.02
C ALA A 6 -50.45 -33.41 -15.11
N GLY A 7 -50.05 -32.58 -14.14
CA GLY A 7 -50.62 -31.44 -13.42
C GLY A 7 -49.95 -31.32 -12.03
N SER A 8 -50.03 -30.12 -11.40
CA SER A 8 -50.15 -29.85 -9.94
C SER A 8 -48.99 -30.27 -9.01
N SER A 9 -48.54 -29.55 -7.97
CA SER A 9 -48.97 -28.39 -7.16
C SER A 9 -47.75 -28.04 -6.24
N ASN A 10 -47.38 -26.78 -6.03
CA ASN A 10 -47.89 -25.79 -5.06
C ASN A 10 -47.40 -25.98 -3.60
N ARG A 11 -47.19 -24.84 -2.90
CA ARG A 11 -46.82 -24.57 -1.47
C ARG A 11 -45.34 -24.19 -1.26
N GLY A 12 -44.94 -23.10 -0.60
CA GLY A 12 -45.61 -21.99 0.10
C GLY A 12 -44.50 -21.01 0.55
N LEU A 13 -44.61 -19.71 0.27
CA LEU A 13 -44.98 -18.65 1.22
C LEU A 13 -44.48 -18.85 2.67
N ILE A 14 -43.38 -18.18 3.05
CA ILE A 14 -43.22 -17.61 4.41
C ILE A 14 -42.67 -16.19 4.27
N ILE A 15 -43.59 -15.26 4.48
CA ILE A 15 -43.32 -13.85 4.81
C ILE A 15 -43.02 -13.82 6.30
N GLY A 16 -41.82 -13.38 6.67
CA GLY A 16 -41.39 -13.18 8.06
C GLY A 16 -41.12 -11.71 8.31
N VAL A 17 -42.18 -10.96 8.62
CA VAL A 17 -42.13 -9.62 9.21
C VAL A 17 -41.65 -9.75 10.66
N VAL A 18 -40.54 -9.09 11.01
CA VAL A 18 -40.25 -8.75 12.41
C VAL A 18 -40.01 -7.25 12.48
N CYS A 19 -41.09 -6.53 12.75
CA CYS A 19 -41.06 -5.22 13.38
C CYS A 19 -41.08 -5.43 14.89
N VAL A 20 -40.06 -4.95 15.60
CA VAL A 20 -40.21 -4.48 16.98
C VAL A 20 -39.54 -3.12 17.06
N ALA A 21 -40.39 -2.12 17.25
CA ALA A 21 -40.05 -0.73 17.53
C ALA A 21 -39.90 -0.51 19.04
N LEU A 22 -39.46 0.72 19.39
CA LEU A 22 -39.42 1.36 20.72
C LEU A 22 -38.19 1.00 21.56
N VAL A 23 -37.44 1.94 22.16
CA VAL A 23 -37.87 3.18 22.85
C VAL A 23 -36.80 4.26 22.71
N ALA A 24 -37.27 5.50 22.56
CA ALA A 24 -36.51 6.74 22.64
C ALA A 24 -36.10 7.09 24.09
N ALA A 25 -34.85 7.49 24.27
CA ALA A 25 -34.38 8.45 25.28
C ALA A 25 -33.11 9.07 24.66
N GLY A 26 -33.04 10.34 24.29
CA GLY A 26 -33.42 11.50 25.08
C GLY A 26 -32.29 11.82 26.06
N GLY A 27 -31.31 12.63 25.65
CA GLY A 27 -30.33 13.16 26.61
C GLY A 27 -28.99 13.63 26.03
N LEU A 28 -28.86 14.95 25.96
CA LEU A 28 -27.61 15.74 26.04
C LEU A 28 -26.58 15.62 24.92
N PHE A 29 -26.72 16.54 23.97
CA PHE A 29 -25.61 17.37 23.52
C PHE A 29 -24.99 18.06 24.75
N ALA A 30 -23.79 17.65 25.14
CA ALA A 30 -22.89 18.45 25.96
C ALA A 30 -21.70 18.83 25.08
N ALA A 31 -21.64 20.12 24.76
CA ALA A 31 -20.46 20.74 24.20
C ALA A 31 -19.31 20.64 25.22
N THR A 32 -18.29 19.85 24.89
CA THR A 32 -16.97 19.93 25.52
C THR A 32 -15.99 20.47 24.49
N THR A 33 -16.01 21.79 24.34
CA THR A 33 -14.83 22.54 23.89
C THR A 33 -13.76 22.45 24.97
N GLY A 34 -12.63 21.82 24.64
CA GLY A 34 -11.39 21.89 25.41
C GLY A 34 -10.88 20.54 25.88
N LEU A 35 -9.62 20.25 25.54
CA LEU A 35 -8.80 19.10 25.95
C LEU A 35 -9.01 17.78 25.19
N PHE A 36 -8.78 17.78 23.87
CA PHE A 36 -8.25 16.60 23.18
C PHE A 36 -6.77 16.82 22.92
N GLY A 37 -5.96 16.48 23.92
CA GLY A 37 -4.54 16.22 23.77
C GLY A 37 -4.25 14.89 24.45
N GLY A 38 -3.94 13.86 23.66
CA GLY A 38 -3.29 12.65 24.18
C GLY A 38 -4.12 11.37 24.26
N ALA A 39 -4.98 11.04 23.29
CA ALA A 39 -5.68 9.74 23.27
C ALA A 39 -5.59 8.94 21.94
N ASP A 40 -4.76 9.36 20.98
CA ASP A 40 -4.56 8.60 19.72
C ASP A 40 -3.20 7.88 19.62
N GLU A 41 -2.31 8.02 20.61
CA GLU A 41 -0.93 7.53 20.50
C GLU A 41 -0.75 6.04 20.86
N GLN A 42 -1.70 5.42 21.57
CA GLN A 42 -1.61 4.00 21.96
C GLN A 42 -2.17 3.01 20.92
N LEU A 43 -3.01 3.45 19.98
CA LEU A 43 -3.47 2.59 18.88
C LEU A 43 -2.42 2.49 17.76
N ALA A 44 -1.61 3.54 17.58
CA ALA A 44 -0.57 3.57 16.53
C ALA A 44 0.64 2.68 16.86
N SER A 45 1.05 2.58 18.12
CA SER A 45 2.24 1.81 18.53
C SER A 45 2.04 0.29 18.43
N GLY A 46 0.84 -0.19 18.78
CA GLY A 46 0.52 -1.62 18.72
C GLY A 46 0.50 -2.18 17.30
N ASP A 47 0.15 -1.37 16.30
CA ASP A 47 0.16 -1.79 14.90
C ASP A 47 1.55 -1.67 14.27
N THR A 48 2.38 -0.72 14.69
CA THR A 48 3.79 -0.72 14.28
C THR A 48 4.55 -1.94 14.75
N ASP A 49 4.39 -2.35 16.01
CA ASP A 49 5.11 -3.51 16.52
C ASP A 49 4.68 -4.79 15.83
N LYS A 50 3.41 -4.90 15.41
CA LYS A 50 2.92 -5.99 14.56
C LYS A 50 3.53 -5.94 13.16
N VAL A 51 3.61 -4.77 12.53
CA VAL A 51 4.28 -4.60 11.23
C VAL A 51 5.74 -4.99 11.34
N MET A 52 6.41 -4.54 12.39
CA MET A 52 7.82 -4.80 12.62
C MET A 52 8.07 -6.28 12.88
N ASN A 53 7.28 -6.92 13.74
CA ASN A 53 7.39 -8.36 13.97
C ASN A 53 7.07 -9.14 12.68
N ALA A 54 6.06 -8.72 11.93
CA ALA A 54 5.75 -9.31 10.63
C ALA A 54 6.91 -9.13 9.64
N LEU A 55 7.53 -7.95 9.54
CA LEU A 55 8.63 -7.67 8.62
C LEU A 55 9.97 -8.29 9.06
N SER A 56 10.24 -8.35 10.37
CA SER A 56 11.46 -8.92 10.93
C SER A 56 11.43 -10.44 10.99
N SER A 57 10.23 -11.03 11.12
CA SER A 57 10.04 -12.49 11.08
C SER A 57 10.22 -13.09 9.69
N ILE A 58 10.21 -12.27 8.63
CA ILE A 58 10.49 -12.76 7.29
C ILE A 58 12.01 -12.73 7.06
N ASP A 59 12.65 -13.87 7.27
CA ASP A 59 14.04 -14.10 6.87
C ASP A 59 14.20 -13.85 5.36
N ASN A 60 15.21 -13.07 4.95
CA ASN A 60 15.52 -12.79 3.55
C ASN A 60 15.68 -14.07 2.70
N GLU A 61 16.28 -15.13 3.26
CA GLU A 61 16.46 -16.42 2.58
C GLU A 61 15.15 -17.18 2.35
N LYS A 62 14.13 -16.92 3.18
CA LYS A 62 12.81 -17.55 3.07
C LYS A 62 11.75 -16.61 2.50
N PHE A 63 12.07 -15.33 2.27
CA PHE A 63 11.15 -14.37 1.65
C PHE A 63 10.75 -14.81 0.24
N ALA A 64 11.68 -15.44 -0.49
CA ALA A 64 11.44 -15.96 -1.83
C ALA A 64 10.72 -17.32 -1.87
N SER A 65 10.59 -18.04 -0.75
CA SER A 65 9.97 -19.36 -0.75
C SER A 65 8.44 -19.26 -0.77
N ALA A 66 7.78 -20.22 -1.43
CA ALA A 66 6.33 -20.29 -1.51
C ALA A 66 5.66 -20.38 -0.13
N ASP A 67 6.36 -20.97 0.85
CA ASP A 67 5.88 -21.21 2.20
C ASP A 67 5.61 -19.92 3.00
N ASN A 68 6.21 -18.80 2.61
CA ASN A 68 6.03 -17.51 3.27
C ASN A 68 5.00 -16.59 2.60
N ARG A 69 4.19 -17.09 1.66
CA ARG A 69 3.21 -16.26 0.94
C ARG A 69 2.16 -15.66 1.87
N ASP A 70 1.68 -16.42 2.85
CA ASP A 70 0.66 -15.95 3.80
C ASP A 70 1.24 -14.91 4.78
N ALA A 71 2.47 -15.12 5.24
CA ALA A 71 3.18 -14.16 6.08
C ALA A 71 3.39 -12.82 5.34
N ARG A 72 3.75 -12.87 4.05
CA ARG A 72 3.88 -11.68 3.19
C ARG A 72 2.56 -10.99 2.93
N ALA A 73 1.49 -11.75 2.65
CA ALA A 73 0.15 -11.19 2.48
C ALA A 73 -0.33 -10.49 3.76
N LYS A 74 -0.08 -11.08 4.93
CA LYS A 74 -0.39 -10.49 6.23
C LYS A 74 0.46 -9.25 6.52
N ALA A 75 1.76 -9.29 6.22
CA ALA A 75 2.65 -8.14 6.37
C ALA A 75 2.22 -6.99 5.46
N LEU A 76 1.82 -7.28 4.23
CA LEU A 76 1.32 -6.31 3.27
C LEU A 76 -0.02 -5.70 3.71
N ASP A 77 -0.95 -6.50 4.21
CA ASP A 77 -2.20 -6.01 4.77
C ASP A 77 -1.95 -5.11 5.99
N THR A 78 -1.09 -5.55 6.90
CA THR A 78 -0.70 -4.76 8.07
C THR A 78 -0.03 -3.44 7.65
N LEU A 79 0.83 -3.46 6.63
CA LEU A 79 1.47 -2.26 6.08
C LEU A 79 0.47 -1.29 5.41
N LYS A 80 -0.59 -1.81 4.78
CA LYS A 80 -1.65 -0.98 4.19
C LYS A 80 -2.50 -0.30 5.26
N ASN A 81 -2.74 -1.02 6.35
CA ASN A 81 -3.58 -0.58 7.46
C ASN A 81 -2.82 0.25 8.50
N SER A 82 -1.48 0.14 8.57
CA SER A 82 -0.65 0.95 9.44
C SER A 82 -0.46 2.37 8.91
N SER A 83 -0.14 3.29 9.82
CA SER A 83 0.31 4.61 9.41
C SER A 83 1.71 4.47 8.80
N ILE A 84 1.87 4.97 7.57
CA ILE A 84 3.16 4.99 6.88
C ILE A 84 4.21 5.69 7.77
N GLU A 85 3.79 6.77 8.42
CA GLU A 85 4.58 7.55 9.35
C GLU A 85 5.20 6.70 10.45
N SER A 86 4.39 5.92 11.15
CA SER A 86 4.86 5.10 12.27
C SER A 86 5.83 3.99 11.83
N VAL A 87 5.68 3.46 10.61
CA VAL A 87 6.66 2.53 10.03
C VAL A 87 7.99 3.24 9.73
N PHE A 88 7.95 4.45 9.18
CA PHE A 88 9.16 5.21 8.87
C PHE A 88 9.85 5.80 10.11
N ASP A 89 9.08 6.25 11.11
CA ASP A 89 9.61 6.72 12.38
C ASP A 89 10.28 5.58 13.14
N ARG A 90 9.70 4.38 13.12
CA ARG A 90 10.34 3.19 13.71
C ARG A 90 11.63 2.80 12.99
N MET A 91 11.66 2.92 11.66
CA MET A 91 12.89 2.77 10.87
C MET A 91 13.98 3.78 11.25
N ARG A 92 13.63 4.93 11.82
CA ARG A 92 14.60 5.92 12.31
C ARG A 92 14.95 5.76 13.78
N SER A 93 14.17 4.99 14.53
CA SER A 93 14.44 4.80 15.97
C SER A 93 15.82 4.19 16.23
N ASP A 94 16.44 4.63 17.32
CA ASP A 94 17.74 4.15 17.80
C ASP A 94 17.68 2.71 18.35
N ASP A 95 16.47 2.18 18.54
CA ASP A 95 16.25 0.80 19.00
C ASP A 95 16.65 -0.26 17.96
N LEU A 96 16.88 0.15 16.71
CA LEU A 96 17.26 -0.74 15.61
C LEU A 96 18.72 -0.53 15.21
N THR A 97 19.44 -1.63 15.04
CA THR A 97 20.78 -1.59 14.43
C THR A 97 20.68 -1.22 12.94
N GLU A 98 21.76 -0.68 12.36
CA GLU A 98 21.76 -0.33 10.93
C GLU A 98 21.46 -1.53 10.02
N GLU A 99 21.94 -2.72 10.38
CA GLU A 99 21.63 -3.96 9.66
C GLU A 99 20.13 -4.31 9.73
N GLN A 100 19.48 -4.07 10.87
CA GLN A 100 18.03 -4.26 11.00
C GLN A 100 17.25 -3.24 10.19
N ARG A 101 17.70 -1.97 10.18
CA ARG A 101 17.12 -0.92 9.34
C ARG A 101 17.23 -1.24 7.86
N ASP A 102 18.38 -1.74 7.41
CA ASP A 102 18.59 -2.13 6.03
C ASP A 102 17.75 -3.34 5.60
N LYS A 103 17.66 -4.37 6.44
CA LYS A 103 16.76 -5.51 6.21
C LYS A 103 15.31 -5.07 6.13
N LEU A 104 14.89 -4.17 7.02
CA LEU A 104 13.53 -3.64 7.03
C LEU A 104 13.20 -2.85 5.76
N ARG A 105 14.13 -1.98 5.31
CA ARG A 105 14.03 -1.26 4.04
C ARG A 105 13.94 -2.23 2.86
N GLU A 106 14.73 -3.30 2.87
CA GLU A 106 14.70 -4.33 1.83
C GLU A 106 13.35 -5.07 1.79
N ASN A 107 12.87 -5.53 2.95
CA ASN A 107 11.59 -6.24 3.08
C ASN A 107 10.41 -5.37 2.65
N MET A 108 10.40 -4.09 3.05
CA MET A 108 9.41 -3.13 2.55
C MET A 108 9.48 -2.99 1.02
N GLY A 109 10.68 -2.88 0.46
CA GLY A 109 10.87 -2.81 -0.99
C GLY A 109 10.37 -4.05 -1.73
N GLN A 110 10.50 -5.24 -1.14
CA GLN A 110 9.97 -6.48 -1.67
C GLN A 110 8.44 -6.52 -1.61
N LEU A 111 7.84 -6.17 -0.47
CA LEU A 111 6.37 -6.10 -0.33
C LEU A 111 5.72 -5.12 -1.31
N MET A 112 6.33 -3.94 -1.51
CA MET A 112 5.82 -2.97 -2.49
C MET A 112 5.90 -3.51 -3.92
N ARG A 113 6.95 -4.28 -4.24
CA ARG A 113 7.07 -4.93 -5.55
C ARG A 113 5.99 -5.99 -5.73
N GLU A 114 5.76 -6.83 -4.73
CA GLU A 114 4.72 -7.87 -4.76
C GLU A 114 3.32 -7.27 -4.88
N ASP A 115 3.04 -6.19 -4.16
CA ASP A 115 1.76 -5.48 -4.29
C ASP A 115 1.54 -4.95 -5.70
N MET A 116 2.61 -4.43 -6.34
CA MET A 116 2.56 -3.98 -7.72
C MET A 116 2.37 -5.14 -8.70
N GLU A 117 3.07 -6.25 -8.51
CA GLU A 117 2.89 -7.46 -9.31
C GLU A 117 1.45 -7.98 -9.20
N ARG A 118 0.87 -8.00 -7.98
CA ARG A 118 -0.53 -8.38 -7.78
C ARG A 118 -1.49 -7.46 -8.53
N LYS A 119 -1.26 -6.14 -8.52
CA LYS A 119 -2.06 -5.18 -9.29
C LYS A 119 -1.97 -5.43 -10.80
N VAL A 120 -0.78 -5.76 -11.28
CA VAL A 120 -0.57 -6.11 -12.70
C VAL A 120 -1.34 -7.39 -13.05
N ASP A 121 -1.20 -8.43 -12.24
CA ASP A 121 -1.88 -9.72 -12.45
C ASP A 121 -3.40 -9.56 -12.42
N GLU A 122 -3.93 -8.80 -11.46
CA GLU A 122 -5.36 -8.52 -11.36
C GLU A 122 -5.87 -7.78 -12.61
N TYR A 123 -5.14 -6.76 -13.08
CA TYR A 123 -5.52 -6.04 -14.30
C TYR A 123 -5.46 -6.91 -15.56
N LEU A 124 -4.43 -7.76 -15.67
CA LEU A 124 -4.24 -8.61 -16.85
C LEU A 124 -5.21 -9.79 -16.91
N SER A 125 -5.62 -10.31 -15.75
CA SER A 125 -6.58 -11.43 -15.64
C SER A 125 -8.05 -11.00 -15.69
N ALA A 126 -8.36 -9.73 -15.41
CA ALA A 126 -9.72 -9.22 -15.44
C ALA A 126 -10.35 -9.15 -16.84
N PRO A 127 -11.69 -9.28 -16.96
CA PRO A 127 -12.40 -9.04 -18.22
C PRO A 127 -12.30 -7.56 -18.63
N GLU A 128 -12.41 -7.28 -19.93
CA GLU A 128 -12.21 -5.93 -20.48
C GLU A 128 -13.18 -4.88 -19.91
N THR A 129 -14.38 -5.32 -19.51
CA THR A 129 -15.40 -4.47 -18.85
C THR A 129 -14.95 -3.92 -17.51
N ASP A 130 -14.11 -4.66 -16.78
CA ASP A 130 -13.77 -4.36 -15.38
C ASP A 130 -12.40 -3.68 -15.26
N LYS A 131 -11.58 -3.80 -16.31
CA LYS A 131 -10.22 -3.24 -16.37
C LYS A 131 -10.15 -1.75 -16.06
N GLN A 132 -11.15 -0.97 -16.46
CA GLN A 132 -11.17 0.47 -16.16
C GLN A 132 -11.39 0.73 -14.67
N ALA A 133 -12.36 0.06 -14.05
CA ALA A 133 -12.64 0.19 -12.62
C ALA A 133 -11.45 -0.28 -11.76
N ILE A 134 -10.79 -1.38 -12.16
CA ILE A 134 -9.57 -1.87 -11.51
C ILE A 134 -8.45 -0.84 -11.60
N MET A 135 -8.24 -0.26 -12.80
CA MET A 135 -7.22 0.77 -12.99
C MET A 135 -7.48 2.00 -12.14
N ASP A 136 -8.74 2.43 -12.04
CA ASP A 136 -9.14 3.57 -11.23
C ASP A 136 -8.84 3.34 -9.75
N ARG A 137 -9.19 2.16 -9.23
CA ARG A 137 -8.85 1.76 -7.86
C ARG A 137 -7.34 1.74 -7.62
N HIS A 138 -6.55 1.18 -8.56
CA HIS A 138 -5.09 1.17 -8.42
C HIS A 138 -4.49 2.58 -8.40
N ILE A 139 -5.03 3.48 -9.23
CA ILE A 139 -4.65 4.90 -9.23
C ILE A 139 -4.97 5.54 -7.89
N ASP A 140 -6.15 5.31 -7.33
CA ASP A 140 -6.56 5.87 -6.04
C ASP A 140 -5.64 5.40 -4.91
N GLU A 141 -5.30 4.10 -4.89
CA GLU A 141 -4.34 3.54 -3.92
C GLU A 141 -2.96 4.19 -4.05
N MET A 142 -2.45 4.40 -5.27
CA MET A 142 -1.15 5.05 -5.47
C MET A 142 -1.15 6.53 -5.12
N VAL A 143 -2.25 7.24 -5.40
CA VAL A 143 -2.40 8.65 -5.02
C VAL A 143 -2.44 8.78 -3.51
N ALA A 144 -3.24 7.96 -2.82
CA ALA A 144 -3.29 7.94 -1.37
C ALA A 144 -1.91 7.63 -0.76
N PHE A 145 -1.20 6.65 -1.32
CA PHE A 145 0.16 6.34 -0.89
C PHE A 145 1.12 7.52 -1.11
N ARG A 146 1.09 8.16 -2.29
CA ARG A 146 1.91 9.32 -2.61
C ARG A 146 1.64 10.48 -1.66
N ASP A 147 0.38 10.76 -1.36
CA ASP A 147 0.00 11.90 -0.53
C ASP A 147 0.41 11.65 0.94
N LYS A 148 0.30 10.41 1.44
CA LYS A 148 0.89 10.02 2.73
C LYS A 148 2.40 10.22 2.76
N MET A 149 3.12 9.79 1.72
CA MET A 149 4.57 9.98 1.61
C MET A 149 4.97 11.46 1.51
N ARG A 150 4.15 12.29 0.88
CA ARG A 150 4.36 13.73 0.80
C ARG A 150 4.17 14.39 2.17
N ALA A 151 3.08 14.07 2.87
CA ALA A 151 2.82 14.57 4.21
C ALA A 151 3.95 14.20 5.18
N TYR A 152 4.41 12.95 5.15
CA TYR A 152 5.58 12.51 5.92
C TYR A 152 6.83 13.33 5.60
N ARG A 153 7.13 13.51 4.31
CA ARG A 153 8.30 14.31 3.91
C ARG A 153 8.19 15.76 4.34
N ASP A 154 7.01 16.36 4.22
CA ASP A 154 6.78 17.75 4.59
C ASP A 154 6.92 17.94 6.11
N LYS A 155 6.50 16.95 6.92
CA LYS A 155 6.67 16.95 8.38
C LYS A 155 8.14 16.91 8.81
N HIS A 156 8.97 16.12 8.12
CA HIS A 156 10.39 15.95 8.46
C HIS A 156 11.32 16.75 7.53
N LYS A 157 10.81 17.78 6.85
CA LYS A 157 11.59 18.58 5.91
C LYS A 157 12.64 19.44 6.61
N ASP A 158 12.30 19.95 7.78
CA ASP A 158 13.14 20.87 8.56
C ASP A 158 13.86 20.15 9.71
N ASP A 159 13.81 18.82 9.74
CA ASP A 159 14.49 17.98 10.72
C ASP A 159 15.97 17.79 10.32
N PRO A 160 16.94 18.33 11.09
CA PRO A 160 18.35 18.23 10.76
C PRO A 160 18.87 16.78 10.78
N GLU A 161 18.24 15.89 11.55
CA GLU A 161 18.60 14.47 11.60
C GLU A 161 18.14 13.75 10.32
N ALA A 162 16.91 14.05 9.85
CA ALA A 162 16.41 13.55 8.57
C ALA A 162 17.26 14.06 7.38
N GLU A 163 17.75 15.31 7.45
CA GLU A 163 18.66 15.85 6.43
C GLU A 163 20.02 15.12 6.46
N LYS A 164 20.59 14.90 7.65
CA LYS A 164 21.85 14.16 7.81
C LYS A 164 21.73 12.71 7.31
N GLU A 165 20.68 11.99 7.71
CA GLU A 165 20.39 10.63 7.20
C GLU A 165 20.29 10.65 5.67
N GLN A 166 19.60 11.65 5.10
CA GLN A 166 19.47 11.77 3.66
C GLN A 166 20.81 12.05 2.97
N GLN A 167 21.67 12.89 3.55
CA GLN A 167 23.01 13.15 3.04
C GLN A 167 23.89 11.90 3.12
N GLU A 168 23.89 11.19 4.26
CA GLU A 168 24.61 9.93 4.43
C GLU A 168 24.13 8.89 3.41
N ARG A 169 22.82 8.76 3.20
CA ARG A 169 22.28 7.88 2.15
C ARG A 169 22.70 8.31 0.75
N ARG A 170 22.80 9.60 0.45
CA ARG A 170 23.31 10.09 -0.85
C ARG A 170 24.80 9.80 -1.02
N GLN A 171 25.59 9.90 0.04
CA GLN A 171 27.02 9.61 0.03
C GLN A 171 27.30 8.11 -0.05
N ASN A 172 26.54 7.32 0.71
CA ASN A 172 26.57 5.85 0.70
C ASN A 172 25.81 5.24 -0.48
N TRP A 173 25.21 6.07 -1.35
CA TRP A 173 24.64 5.60 -2.61
C TRP A 173 25.76 5.25 -3.59
N THR A 174 26.43 4.14 -3.30
CA THR A 174 27.43 3.58 -4.19
C THR A 174 26.71 3.06 -5.42
N ARG A 175 27.16 3.50 -6.61
CA ARG A 175 26.66 2.95 -7.87
C ARG A 175 26.81 1.42 -7.80
N PRO A 176 25.74 0.64 -8.03
CA PRO A 176 25.86 -0.81 -8.00
C PRO A 176 27.00 -1.27 -8.91
N THR A 177 27.80 -2.23 -8.45
CA THR A 177 28.91 -2.76 -9.25
C THR A 177 28.37 -3.42 -10.52
N THR A 178 29.21 -3.62 -11.53
CA THR A 178 28.80 -4.31 -12.77
C THR A 178 28.24 -5.70 -12.47
N GLN A 179 28.85 -6.41 -11.53
CA GLN A 179 28.38 -7.73 -11.08
C GLN A 179 27.03 -7.65 -10.37
N GLN A 180 26.84 -6.72 -9.42
CA GLN A 180 25.54 -6.53 -8.76
C GLN A 180 24.43 -6.13 -9.74
N ARG A 181 24.76 -5.33 -10.78
CA ARG A 181 23.79 -5.02 -11.84
C ARG A 181 23.43 -6.27 -12.63
N LYS A 182 24.42 -7.09 -12.97
CA LYS A 182 24.23 -8.35 -13.69
C LYS A 182 23.34 -9.30 -12.88
N GLU A 183 23.65 -9.54 -11.61
CA GLU A 183 22.84 -10.37 -10.71
C GLU A 183 21.40 -9.85 -10.57
N ARG A 184 21.20 -8.52 -10.47
CA ARG A 184 19.86 -7.92 -10.48
C ARG A 184 19.11 -8.07 -11.82
N MET A 185 19.83 -8.11 -12.94
CA MET A 185 19.24 -8.32 -14.27
C MET A 185 18.89 -9.79 -14.48
N GLU A 186 19.76 -10.71 -14.06
CA GLU A 186 19.58 -12.15 -14.19
C GLU A 186 18.52 -12.70 -13.22
N SER A 187 18.39 -12.12 -12.03
CA SER A 187 17.33 -12.47 -11.07
C SER A 187 15.95 -11.91 -11.43
N ARG A 188 15.86 -10.99 -12.41
CA ARG A 188 14.57 -10.44 -12.85
C ARG A 188 13.89 -11.36 -13.84
N ASN A 189 12.66 -11.77 -13.52
CA ASN A 189 11.83 -12.50 -14.46
C ASN A 189 11.46 -11.59 -15.66
N PRO A 190 11.91 -11.91 -16.90
CA PRO A 190 11.68 -11.07 -18.07
C PRO A 190 10.18 -10.96 -18.44
N GLU A 191 9.39 -11.99 -18.13
CA GLU A 191 7.96 -11.98 -18.38
C GLU A 191 7.23 -10.99 -17.47
N LYS A 192 7.55 -10.98 -16.17
CA LYS A 192 7.01 -10.00 -15.22
C LYS A 192 7.38 -8.56 -15.62
N MET A 193 8.60 -8.36 -16.10
CA MET A 193 9.02 -7.06 -16.63
C MET A 193 8.21 -6.65 -17.86
N ALA A 194 7.94 -7.59 -18.78
CA ALA A 194 7.12 -7.31 -19.95
C ALA A 194 5.66 -6.99 -19.58
N GLN A 195 5.08 -7.71 -18.61
CA GLN A 195 3.75 -7.43 -18.06
C GLN A 195 3.69 -6.03 -17.44
N MET A 196 4.68 -5.67 -16.63
CA MET A 196 4.79 -4.33 -16.05
C MET A 196 4.86 -3.24 -17.13
N MET A 197 5.66 -3.45 -18.18
CA MET A 197 5.79 -2.53 -19.32
C MET A 197 4.50 -2.37 -20.12
N ARG A 198 3.61 -3.36 -20.10
CA ARG A 198 2.26 -3.25 -20.72
C ARG A 198 1.27 -2.54 -19.81
N TYR A 199 1.36 -2.76 -18.50
CA TYR A 199 0.46 -2.20 -17.51
C TYR A 199 0.73 -0.71 -17.26
N TRP A 200 1.99 -0.34 -17.04
CA TRP A 200 2.37 1.00 -16.60
C TRP A 200 1.93 2.13 -17.54
N PRO A 201 2.11 2.04 -18.88
CA PRO A 201 1.64 3.10 -19.79
C PRO A 201 0.13 3.29 -19.75
N LYS A 202 -0.64 2.21 -19.59
CA LYS A 202 -2.11 2.27 -19.50
C LYS A 202 -2.57 2.96 -18.21
N MET A 203 -1.93 2.60 -17.10
CA MET A 203 -2.15 3.22 -15.81
C MET A 203 -1.82 4.72 -15.84
N MET A 204 -0.70 5.11 -16.45
CA MET A 204 -0.31 6.51 -16.62
C MET A 204 -1.26 7.28 -17.53
N ALA A 205 -1.72 6.67 -18.63
CA ALA A 205 -2.71 7.26 -19.52
C ALA A 205 -4.04 7.50 -18.78
N ARG A 206 -4.52 6.51 -18.03
CA ARG A 206 -5.74 6.62 -17.24
C ARG A 206 -5.62 7.66 -16.13
N ALA A 207 -4.48 7.73 -15.43
CA ALA A 207 -4.23 8.76 -14.44
C ALA A 207 -4.26 10.16 -15.08
N LYS A 208 -3.68 10.32 -16.27
CA LYS A 208 -3.71 11.57 -17.03
C LYS A 208 -5.13 11.96 -17.46
N GLU A 209 -5.95 11.01 -17.92
CA GLU A 209 -7.37 11.25 -18.23
C GLU A 209 -8.13 11.78 -17.01
N ARG A 210 -7.78 11.28 -15.83
CA ARG A 210 -8.34 11.74 -14.55
C ARG A 210 -7.72 13.05 -14.03
N GLY A 211 -6.81 13.68 -14.77
CA GLY A 211 -6.10 14.89 -14.35
C GLY A 211 -5.09 14.66 -13.22
N ILE A 212 -4.77 13.41 -12.90
CA ILE A 212 -3.83 13.04 -11.85
C ILE A 212 -2.42 13.01 -12.45
N ASN A 213 -1.60 14.00 -12.08
CA ASN A 213 -0.17 13.97 -12.39
C ASN A 213 0.56 13.03 -11.43
N MET A 214 0.97 11.86 -11.91
CA MET A 214 1.66 10.86 -11.12
C MET A 214 3.06 11.32 -10.67
N GLY A 215 3.73 12.24 -11.35
CA GLY A 215 5.08 12.71 -10.94
C GLY A 215 6.22 11.67 -11.08
N TRP A 216 5.89 10.41 -11.36
CA TRP A 216 6.81 9.28 -11.55
C TRP A 216 7.45 9.21 -12.96
N GLY A 217 7.43 10.31 -13.72
CA GLY A 217 8.00 10.35 -15.07
C GLY A 217 9.53 10.34 -15.06
N PRO A 218 10.19 9.76 -16.08
CA PRO A 218 11.63 9.82 -16.29
C PRO A 218 12.05 11.27 -16.56
N GLY A 219 12.24 12.04 -15.49
CA GLY A 219 12.46 13.49 -15.56
C GLY A 219 12.07 14.27 -14.30
N GLY A 220 11.36 13.65 -13.33
CA GLY A 220 10.90 14.34 -12.11
C GLY A 220 11.99 14.77 -11.12
N GLY A 221 13.27 14.53 -11.41
CA GLY A 221 14.39 14.75 -10.49
C GLY A 221 15.13 16.09 -10.61
N ARG A 222 14.63 17.09 -11.36
CA ARG A 222 15.41 18.33 -11.54
C ARG A 222 14.57 19.59 -11.76
N ARG A 223 13.90 20.08 -10.71
CA ARG A 223 13.55 21.51 -10.59
C ARG A 223 13.17 21.87 -9.15
N GLY A 224 14.08 22.53 -8.45
CA GLY A 224 13.81 23.08 -7.11
C GLY A 224 15.11 23.24 -6.32
N GLY A 225 15.81 24.35 -6.55
CA GLY A 225 17.06 24.66 -5.82
C GLY A 225 18.05 25.51 -6.61
N GLY A 226 17.60 26.30 -7.58
CA GLY A 226 18.46 27.22 -8.32
C GLY A 226 17.70 28.47 -8.69
N LYS A 227 18.10 29.57 -8.05
CA LYS A 227 17.62 30.96 -8.17
C LYS A 227 16.41 31.28 -7.30
N ASP A 228 16.68 31.94 -6.18
CA ASP A 228 16.49 33.39 -6.11
C ASP A 228 17.55 34.03 -5.21
N LYS A 229 18.29 34.95 -5.86
CA LYS A 229 19.08 36.12 -5.39
C LYS A 229 19.86 36.05 -4.08
#